data_AF-A0A836B070-F1
#
_entry.id   AF-A0A836B070-F1
#
_cell.length_a   1.000
_cell.length_b   1.000
_cell.length_c   1.000
_cell.angle_alpha   90.00
_cell.angle_beta   90.00
_cell.angle_gamma   90.00
#
_symmetry.space_group_name_H-M   'P 1'
#
loop_
_entity.id
_entity.type
_entity.pdbx_description
1 polymer ?
#
loop_
_entity_poly.entity_id
_entity_poly.type
_entity_poly.pdbx_seq_one_letter_code
_entity_poly.pdbx_strand_id
1 'polypeptide(L)'
;MAGTGPAEQVRLEQRRPRLPIRWRRRRRRRPLPNGARYTRGRQPMAGTGPAEQNTTSKYEELVREQAAGLATSQERQAELVAQLLALQQESQAKESELRDSVGAREAAADQAKAQVLEAAAADKAALTSQLKETREEAEKRESALRKEVDGLRVAASEASAKHYQWDHVFYTDGTIEVKVQAFGYLQTVRYEVDPYSYKLSPDAAGTLHDHVVHWKVDLDIAGQSNSVMRSTIVVRTYVWDVGMEGIGGKRLVRSMAETEHNATLFINPNTPTRMAVVNEDALNARGNPRGYCIDHKTFTYPLIPDDAWIMETANFMKYHVAVTAHKDDEPTSTTIFDQATPKEPVVRFEDYIDGDSVRRQDVVAWVSAGTWHIPVAEDAPNTPSTAHAVGFVLRPFNYFDEDAALHTREVTIIRNDFETMEAAVVDTGMMAPRDCVPHAGLTAHAAVDSFDSPTDDYK
;
A
#
# COMPACT_ATOMS: atom_id res chain seq x y z
N MET A 1 24.28 -21.77 53.77
CA MET A 1 24.11 -20.30 53.87
C MET A 1 23.99 -19.78 52.44
N ALA A 2 22.77 -19.47 52.01
CA ALA A 2 22.27 -18.11 51.83
C ALA A 2 22.68 -17.55 50.45
N GLY A 3 21.79 -17.11 49.56
CA GLY A 3 20.36 -16.88 49.72
C GLY A 3 19.67 -16.66 48.37
N THR A 4 18.37 -16.90 48.41
CA THR A 4 17.33 -16.66 47.41
C THR A 4 16.93 -15.17 47.37
N GLY A 5 16.63 -14.63 46.18
CA GLY A 5 15.92 -13.35 46.02
C GLY A 5 15.77 -12.92 44.55
N PRO A 6 14.68 -12.24 44.16
CA PRO A 6 13.92 -12.61 42.95
C PRO A 6 13.94 -11.57 41.81
N ALA A 7 13.38 -12.02 40.67
CA ALA A 7 13.15 -11.28 39.43
C ALA A 7 12.31 -10.01 39.62
N GLU A 8 12.75 -8.91 38.99
CA GLU A 8 12.03 -7.64 38.93
C GLU A 8 11.47 -7.42 37.50
N GLN A 9 10.14 -7.42 37.40
CA GLN A 9 9.39 -7.08 36.19
C GLN A 9 9.53 -5.59 35.87
N VAL A 10 10.09 -5.27 34.71
CA VAL A 10 10.11 -3.89 34.18
C VAL A 10 8.74 -3.57 33.56
N ARG A 11 7.90 -2.83 34.30
CA ARG A 11 6.70 -2.16 33.78
C ARG A 11 7.10 -0.99 32.87
N LEU A 12 6.78 -1.09 31.58
CA LEU A 12 6.80 0.04 30.65
C LEU A 12 5.58 0.94 30.88
N GLU A 13 5.77 2.03 31.63
CA GLU A 13 4.79 3.11 31.74
C GLU A 13 4.71 3.91 30.43
N GLN A 14 3.55 3.85 29.75
CA GLN A 14 3.21 4.71 28.63
C GLN A 14 2.98 6.15 29.11
N ARG A 15 3.97 7.03 28.89
CA ARG A 15 3.80 8.49 29.07
C ARG A 15 3.24 9.13 27.80
N ARG A 16 1.95 9.50 27.82
CA ARG A 16 1.33 10.40 26.84
C ARG A 16 1.67 11.87 27.18
N PRO A 17 2.21 12.69 26.25
CA PRO A 17 2.27 14.13 26.46
C PRO A 17 0.94 14.81 26.08
N ARG A 18 0.30 15.45 27.05
CA ARG A 18 -0.83 16.37 26.86
C ARG A 18 -0.29 17.77 26.51
N LEU A 19 -0.58 18.27 25.31
CA LEU A 19 -0.35 19.67 24.92
C LEU A 19 -1.55 20.54 25.30
N PRO A 20 -1.36 21.70 25.97
CA PRO A 20 -2.42 22.69 26.13
C PRO A 20 -2.32 23.78 25.05
N ILE A 21 -3.32 23.85 24.18
CA ILE A 21 -3.51 24.96 23.23
C ILE A 21 -4.09 26.16 23.98
N ARG A 22 -3.30 27.22 24.16
CA ARG A 22 -3.76 28.54 24.66
C ARG A 22 -4.07 29.46 23.48
N TRP A 23 -5.34 29.83 23.32
CA TRP A 23 -5.79 30.91 22.44
C TRP A 23 -5.42 32.28 23.02
N ARG A 24 -4.49 33.01 22.38
CA ARG A 24 -4.23 34.44 22.69
C ARG A 24 -4.98 35.33 21.70
N ARG A 25 -6.03 36.00 22.18
CA ARG A 25 -6.60 37.22 21.55
C ARG A 25 -5.56 38.34 21.63
N ARG A 26 -5.18 38.93 20.49
CA ARG A 26 -4.54 40.26 20.43
C ARG A 26 -5.32 41.16 19.48
N ARG A 27 -6.05 42.12 20.07
CA ARG A 27 -6.50 43.36 19.41
C ARG A 27 -5.27 44.26 19.22
N ARG A 28 -5.06 44.77 18.01
CA ARG A 28 -4.34 46.04 17.77
C ARG A 28 -5.09 46.84 16.71
N ARG A 29 -5.33 48.11 17.04
CA ARG A 29 -5.98 49.14 16.22
C ARG A 29 -4.94 49.84 15.33
N ARG A 30 -5.36 50.12 14.08
CA ARG A 30 -5.07 51.29 13.19
C ARG A 30 -3.60 51.56 12.78
N PRO A 31 -3.33 52.33 11.68
CA PRO A 31 -4.20 53.30 10.98
C PRO A 31 -4.25 53.20 9.43
N LEU A 32 -5.18 53.99 8.86
CA LEU A 32 -5.35 54.33 7.44
C LEU A 32 -4.16 55.14 6.89
N PRO A 33 -3.89 55.07 5.57
CA PRO A 33 -3.22 56.13 4.83
C PRO A 33 -4.19 56.90 3.90
N ASN A 34 -4.03 58.22 3.94
CA ASN A 34 -4.61 59.22 3.06
C ASN A 34 -3.90 59.29 1.70
N GLY A 35 -4.62 59.76 0.67
CA GLY A 35 -4.12 60.84 -0.17
C GLY A 35 -4.32 60.72 -1.68
N ALA A 36 -5.24 61.53 -2.23
CA ALA A 36 -5.08 62.37 -3.45
C ALA A 36 -6.48 62.92 -3.86
N ARG A 37 -6.89 64.12 -3.39
CA ARG A 37 -6.81 65.41 -4.11
C ARG A 37 -7.15 65.33 -5.62
N TYR A 38 -8.30 65.90 -5.97
CA TYR A 38 -8.45 66.72 -7.17
C TYR A 38 -8.65 68.18 -6.73
N THR A 39 -7.71 69.03 -7.10
CA THR A 39 -7.74 70.48 -6.95
C THR A 39 -8.38 71.12 -8.18
N ARG A 40 -9.19 72.18 -7.98
CA ARG A 40 -9.22 73.30 -8.93
C ARG A 40 -9.20 74.61 -8.15
N GLY A 41 -8.01 75.19 -8.07
CA GLY A 41 -7.87 76.63 -7.99
C GLY A 41 -7.97 77.22 -9.40
N ARG A 42 -8.55 78.41 -9.50
CA ARG A 42 -8.23 79.39 -10.54
C ARG A 42 -8.04 80.74 -9.85
N GLN A 43 -6.80 81.22 -9.85
CA GLN A 43 -6.44 82.65 -9.84
C GLN A 43 -6.69 83.24 -11.26
N PRO A 44 -6.44 84.54 -11.51
CA PRO A 44 -6.78 85.76 -10.77
C PRO A 44 -7.48 86.79 -11.70
N MET A 45 -7.75 88.01 -11.22
CA MET A 45 -7.31 89.28 -11.84
C MET A 45 -8.03 90.46 -11.19
N ALA A 46 -7.25 91.35 -10.57
CA ALA A 46 -7.60 92.75 -10.38
C ALA A 46 -6.81 93.56 -11.42
N GLY A 47 -7.42 94.54 -12.08
CA GLY A 47 -6.74 95.45 -13.00
C GLY A 47 -7.63 96.17 -14.03
N THR A 48 -8.23 97.28 -13.59
CA THR A 48 -8.32 98.60 -14.28
C THR A 48 -8.52 98.70 -15.82
N GLY A 49 -9.79 98.96 -16.22
CA GLY A 49 -10.36 99.89 -17.26
C GLY A 49 -9.87 99.97 -18.73
N PRO A 50 -10.69 100.40 -19.73
CA PRO A 50 -12.14 100.77 -19.75
C PRO A 50 -13.05 100.06 -20.86
N ALA A 51 -14.38 100.36 -20.87
CA ALA A 51 -15.43 100.26 -21.95
C ALA A 51 -16.58 99.18 -21.93
N GLU A 52 -17.83 99.65 -22.20
CA GLU A 52 -19.11 99.06 -22.75
C GLU A 52 -20.16 98.17 -21.97
N GLN A 53 -21.39 98.73 -21.82
CA GLN A 53 -22.82 98.22 -21.72
C GLN A 53 -23.50 97.68 -20.41
N ASN A 54 -24.84 97.91 -20.25
CA ASN A 54 -25.62 98.32 -19.02
C ASN A 54 -26.85 97.40 -18.62
N THR A 55 -27.26 97.30 -17.32
CA THR A 55 -27.99 96.11 -16.74
C THR A 55 -29.21 96.26 -15.76
N THR A 56 -29.63 97.42 -15.22
CA THR A 56 -30.50 97.43 -14.00
C THR A 56 -32.03 97.29 -14.18
N SER A 57 -32.61 97.67 -15.32
CA SER A 57 -34.09 97.68 -15.51
C SER A 57 -34.76 96.29 -15.45
N LYS A 58 -33.98 95.20 -15.52
CA LYS A 58 -34.48 93.83 -15.54
C LYS A 58 -35.06 93.34 -14.21
N TYR A 59 -34.78 94.00 -13.09
CA TYR A 59 -34.99 93.38 -11.77
C TYR A 59 -36.44 93.41 -11.27
N GLU A 60 -37.24 94.39 -11.67
CA GLU A 60 -38.63 94.53 -11.16
C GLU A 60 -39.63 93.65 -11.93
N GLU A 61 -39.38 93.43 -13.22
CA GLU A 61 -40.17 92.54 -14.07
C GLU A 61 -40.10 91.09 -13.56
N LEU A 62 -38.92 90.69 -13.06
CA LEU A 62 -38.63 89.39 -12.47
C LEU A 62 -39.54 89.01 -11.29
N VAL A 63 -39.96 89.97 -10.45
CA VAL A 63 -40.69 89.66 -9.21
C VAL A 63 -42.17 89.33 -9.48
N ARG A 64 -42.80 89.96 -10.48
CA ARG A 64 -44.19 89.62 -10.85
C ARG A 64 -44.29 88.31 -11.60
N GLU A 65 -43.35 88.05 -12.51
CA GLU A 65 -43.24 86.76 -13.18
C GLU A 65 -43.08 85.62 -12.16
N GLN A 66 -42.33 85.84 -11.09
CA GLN A 66 -42.15 84.84 -10.03
C GLN A 66 -43.46 84.47 -9.31
N ALA A 67 -44.34 85.43 -8.98
CA ALA A 67 -45.58 85.14 -8.27
C ALA A 67 -46.59 84.37 -9.13
N ALA A 68 -46.71 84.73 -10.41
CA ALA A 68 -47.55 84.00 -11.37
C ALA A 68 -46.99 82.58 -11.65
N GLY A 69 -45.66 82.46 -11.69
CA GLY A 69 -44.96 81.17 -11.80
C GLY A 69 -45.19 80.25 -10.60
N LEU A 70 -45.42 80.80 -9.40
CA LEU A 70 -45.62 80.00 -8.19
C LEU A 70 -46.99 79.31 -8.17
N ALA A 71 -48.05 80.00 -8.60
CA ALA A 71 -49.41 79.43 -8.63
C ALA A 71 -49.54 78.31 -9.69
N THR A 72 -48.97 78.53 -10.88
CA THR A 72 -48.88 77.51 -11.93
C THR A 72 -48.00 76.32 -11.52
N SER A 73 -46.96 76.55 -10.71
CA SER A 73 -46.13 75.48 -10.15
C SER A 73 -46.91 74.57 -9.18
N GLN A 74 -47.80 75.12 -8.37
CA GLN A 74 -48.58 74.35 -7.39
C GLN A 74 -49.62 73.43 -8.04
N GLU A 75 -50.32 73.87 -9.08
CA GLU A 75 -51.27 73.01 -9.83
C GLU A 75 -50.53 71.85 -10.51
N ARG A 76 -49.38 72.14 -11.13
CA ARG A 76 -48.53 71.13 -11.77
C ARG A 76 -47.97 70.13 -10.75
N GLN A 77 -47.72 70.57 -9.52
CA GLN A 77 -47.29 69.71 -8.43
C GLN A 77 -48.40 68.75 -7.97
N ALA A 78 -49.66 69.21 -7.90
CA ALA A 78 -50.79 68.36 -7.53
C ALA A 78 -51.05 67.26 -8.58
N GLU A 79 -50.96 67.62 -9.88
CA GLU A 79 -51.12 66.66 -10.98
C GLU A 79 -50.02 65.59 -10.99
N LEU A 80 -48.76 65.99 -10.77
CA LEU A 80 -47.64 65.07 -10.63
C LEU A 80 -47.81 64.11 -9.44
N VAL A 81 -48.33 64.58 -8.30
CA VAL A 81 -48.58 63.73 -7.13
C VAL A 81 -49.67 62.70 -7.42
N ALA A 82 -50.73 63.07 -8.13
CA ALA A 82 -51.79 62.13 -8.53
C ALA A 82 -51.27 61.05 -9.49
N GLN A 83 -50.45 61.43 -10.47
CA GLN A 83 -49.80 60.48 -11.39
C GLN A 83 -48.83 59.54 -10.65
N LEU A 84 -48.05 60.06 -9.70
CA LEU A 84 -47.16 59.25 -8.86
C LEU A 84 -47.93 58.23 -8.01
N LEU A 85 -49.08 58.62 -7.45
CA LEU A 85 -49.89 57.71 -6.64
C LEU A 85 -50.48 56.58 -7.49
N ALA A 86 -50.97 56.89 -8.69
CA ALA A 86 -51.48 55.88 -9.62
C ALA A 86 -50.38 54.90 -10.06
N LEU A 87 -49.18 55.40 -10.39
CA LEU A 87 -48.01 54.57 -10.70
C LEU A 87 -47.60 53.70 -9.50
N GLN A 88 -47.70 54.22 -8.29
CA GLN A 88 -47.37 53.48 -7.07
C GLN A 88 -48.36 52.34 -6.81
N GLN A 89 -49.65 52.56 -7.04
CA GLN A 89 -50.67 51.51 -6.92
C GLN A 89 -50.48 50.42 -7.98
N GLU A 90 -50.20 50.79 -9.24
CA GLU A 90 -49.92 49.83 -10.31
C GLU A 90 -48.65 49.02 -10.02
N SER A 91 -47.60 49.68 -9.51
CA SER A 91 -46.35 49.02 -9.10
C SER A 91 -46.59 48.02 -7.96
N GLN A 92 -47.40 48.37 -6.96
CA GLN A 92 -47.70 47.47 -5.84
C GLN A 92 -48.53 46.25 -6.29
N ALA A 93 -49.47 46.44 -7.21
CA ALA A 93 -50.25 45.34 -7.78
C ALA A 93 -49.35 44.36 -8.56
N LYS A 94 -48.46 44.87 -9.42
CA LYS A 94 -47.49 44.04 -10.16
C LYS A 94 -46.52 43.32 -9.24
N GLU A 95 -46.06 43.97 -8.18
CA GLU A 95 -45.16 43.35 -7.20
C GLU A 95 -45.83 42.19 -6.46
N SER A 96 -47.12 42.32 -6.11
CA SER A 96 -47.90 41.22 -5.51
C SER A 96 -48.03 40.03 -6.46
N GLU A 97 -48.38 40.27 -7.73
CA GLU A 97 -48.53 39.21 -8.73
C GLU A 97 -47.20 38.48 -8.99
N LEU A 98 -46.08 39.22 -9.06
CA LEU A 98 -44.74 38.64 -9.18
C LEU A 98 -44.37 37.79 -7.95
N ARG A 99 -44.70 38.24 -6.73
CA ARG A 99 -44.46 37.47 -5.50
C ARG A 99 -45.24 36.17 -5.50
N ASP A 100 -46.51 36.20 -5.89
CA ASP A 100 -47.35 35.00 -5.98
C ASP A 100 -46.82 34.03 -7.05
N SER A 101 -46.38 34.56 -8.20
CA SER A 101 -45.77 33.73 -9.25
C SER A 101 -44.42 33.14 -8.84
N VAL A 102 -43.60 33.87 -8.06
CA VAL A 102 -42.34 33.35 -7.51
C VAL A 102 -42.63 32.26 -6.49
N GLY A 103 -43.56 32.48 -5.56
CA GLY A 103 -43.95 31.48 -4.56
C GLY A 103 -44.50 30.19 -5.19
N ALA A 104 -45.28 30.30 -6.26
CA ALA A 104 -45.77 29.14 -7.02
C ALA A 104 -44.61 28.37 -7.71
N ARG A 105 -43.62 29.09 -8.26
CA ARG A 105 -42.43 28.47 -8.87
C ARG A 105 -41.50 27.84 -7.83
N GLU A 106 -41.34 28.45 -6.66
CA GLU A 106 -40.57 27.90 -5.54
C GLU A 106 -41.22 26.61 -5.03
N ALA A 107 -42.55 26.61 -4.83
CA ALA A 107 -43.28 25.40 -4.43
C ALA A 107 -43.17 24.26 -5.46
N ALA A 108 -43.25 24.58 -6.75
CA ALA A 108 -43.06 23.60 -7.83
C ALA A 108 -41.61 23.07 -7.87
N ALA A 109 -40.61 23.93 -7.63
CA ALA A 109 -39.21 23.53 -7.55
C ALA A 109 -38.94 22.63 -6.33
N ASP A 110 -39.54 22.92 -5.18
CA ASP A 110 -39.44 22.09 -3.99
C ASP A 110 -40.09 20.72 -4.18
N GLN A 111 -41.23 20.66 -4.87
CA GLN A 111 -41.88 19.40 -5.24
C GLN A 111 -41.03 18.57 -6.22
N ALA A 112 -40.47 19.20 -7.25
CA ALA A 112 -39.57 18.53 -8.19
C ALA A 112 -38.29 18.03 -7.50
N LYS A 113 -37.74 18.81 -6.58
CA LYS A 113 -36.57 18.42 -5.77
C LYS A 113 -36.89 17.23 -4.87
N ALA A 114 -38.07 17.17 -4.26
CA ALA A 114 -38.51 16.03 -3.47
C ALA A 114 -38.63 14.76 -4.32
N GLN A 115 -39.21 14.86 -5.53
CA GLN A 115 -39.33 13.73 -6.46
C GLN A 115 -37.95 13.22 -6.93
N VAL A 116 -37.01 14.12 -7.24
CA VAL A 116 -35.64 13.74 -7.62
C VAL A 116 -34.90 13.08 -6.45
N LEU A 117 -35.08 13.56 -5.22
CA LEU A 117 -34.48 12.95 -4.03
C LEU A 117 -35.04 11.57 -3.73
N GLU A 118 -36.35 11.36 -3.94
CA GLU A 118 -37.00 10.05 -3.79
C GLU A 118 -36.53 9.06 -4.85
N ALA A 119 -36.46 9.48 -6.12
CA ALA A 119 -35.89 8.67 -7.20
C ALA A 119 -34.41 8.34 -6.94
N ALA A 120 -33.60 9.31 -6.52
CA ALA A 120 -32.20 9.09 -6.19
C ALA A 120 -32.01 8.16 -4.98
N ALA A 121 -32.94 8.17 -4.01
CA ALA A 121 -32.93 7.25 -2.88
C ALA A 121 -33.28 5.82 -3.33
N ALA A 122 -34.24 5.66 -4.25
CA ALA A 122 -34.56 4.37 -4.87
C ALA A 122 -33.39 3.83 -5.70
N ASP A 123 -32.77 4.68 -6.53
CA ASP A 123 -31.59 4.32 -7.33
C ASP A 123 -30.41 3.95 -6.43
N LYS A 124 -30.17 4.69 -5.34
CA LYS A 124 -29.13 4.37 -4.36
C LYS A 124 -29.40 3.02 -3.69
N ALA A 125 -30.66 2.71 -3.36
CA ALA A 125 -31.02 1.42 -2.78
C ALA A 125 -30.78 0.26 -3.78
N ALA A 126 -31.16 0.46 -5.05
CA ALA A 126 -30.91 -0.50 -6.14
C ALA A 126 -29.40 -0.73 -6.37
N LEU A 127 -28.61 0.35 -6.47
CA LEU A 127 -27.14 0.29 -6.60
C LEU A 127 -26.49 -0.37 -5.38
N THR A 128 -26.99 -0.11 -4.17
CA THR A 128 -26.46 -0.75 -2.95
C THR A 128 -26.72 -2.26 -2.96
N SER A 129 -27.90 -2.69 -3.46
CA SER A 129 -28.20 -4.11 -3.63
C SER A 129 -27.31 -4.76 -4.69
N GLN A 130 -27.16 -4.12 -5.85
CA GLN A 130 -26.26 -4.60 -6.92
C GLN A 130 -24.80 -4.69 -6.47
N LEU A 131 -24.33 -3.71 -5.69
CA LEU A 131 -22.95 -3.68 -5.19
C LEU A 131 -22.72 -4.77 -4.12
N LYS A 132 -23.74 -5.10 -3.33
CA LYS A 132 -23.71 -6.23 -2.40
C LYS A 132 -23.64 -7.56 -3.14
N GLU A 133 -24.48 -7.77 -4.15
CA GLU A 133 -24.45 -8.98 -5.00
C GLU A 133 -23.11 -9.12 -5.73
N THR A 134 -22.62 -8.03 -6.35
CA THR A 134 -21.32 -8.01 -7.04
C THR A 134 -20.17 -8.31 -6.07
N ARG A 135 -20.23 -7.83 -4.82
CA ARG A 135 -19.22 -8.12 -3.80
C ARG A 135 -19.27 -9.59 -3.36
N GLU A 136 -20.45 -10.14 -3.15
CA GLU A 136 -20.61 -11.57 -2.81
C GLU A 136 -20.11 -12.47 -3.95
N GLU A 137 -20.32 -12.07 -5.20
CA GLU A 137 -19.75 -12.75 -6.37
C GLU A 137 -18.23 -12.60 -6.46
N ALA A 138 -17.69 -11.42 -6.18
CA ALA A 138 -16.24 -11.17 -6.14
C ALA A 138 -15.56 -11.96 -5.01
N GLU A 139 -16.16 -12.02 -3.82
CA GLU A 139 -15.67 -12.81 -2.68
C GLU A 139 -15.71 -14.32 -3.00
N LYS A 140 -16.77 -14.79 -3.69
CA LYS A 140 -16.81 -16.18 -4.22
C LYS A 140 -15.72 -16.42 -5.27
N ARG A 141 -15.46 -15.46 -6.15
CA ARG A 141 -14.42 -15.55 -7.20
C ARG A 141 -13.01 -15.51 -6.61
N GLU A 142 -12.76 -14.66 -5.62
CA GLU A 142 -11.48 -14.63 -4.89
C GLU A 142 -11.28 -15.94 -4.11
N SER A 143 -12.32 -16.47 -3.45
CA SER A 143 -12.27 -17.77 -2.79
C SER A 143 -11.99 -18.92 -3.78
N ALA A 144 -12.57 -18.86 -4.98
CA ALA A 144 -12.31 -19.83 -6.04
C ALA A 144 -10.88 -19.72 -6.60
N LEU A 145 -10.38 -18.51 -6.83
CA LEU A 145 -9.01 -18.25 -7.28
C LEU A 145 -7.97 -18.64 -6.21
N ARG A 146 -8.24 -18.38 -4.93
CA ARG A 146 -7.40 -18.88 -3.82
C ARG A 146 -7.30 -20.40 -3.85
N LYS A 147 -8.42 -21.08 -4.10
CA LYS A 147 -8.48 -22.55 -4.21
C LYS A 147 -7.74 -23.09 -5.45
N GLU A 148 -7.67 -22.30 -6.53
CA GLU A 148 -6.92 -22.61 -7.76
C GLU A 148 -5.39 -22.39 -7.59
N VAL A 149 -5.01 -21.32 -6.88
CA VAL A 149 -3.61 -21.07 -6.46
C VAL A 149 -3.12 -22.13 -5.46
N ASP A 150 -4.00 -22.63 -4.57
CA ASP A 150 -3.71 -23.77 -3.69
C ASP A 150 -3.53 -25.09 -4.44
N GLY A 151 -3.98 -25.17 -5.71
CA GLY A 151 -3.85 -26.34 -6.59
C GLY A 151 -2.58 -26.37 -7.45
N LEU A 152 -1.88 -25.25 -7.63
CA LEU A 152 -0.62 -25.14 -8.42
C LEU A 152 0.63 -25.57 -7.65
N ARG A 153 0.43 -26.29 -6.56
CA ARG A 153 1.44 -26.61 -5.57
C ARG A 153 2.05 -27.98 -5.86
N VAL A 154 3.31 -27.99 -6.27
CA VAL A 154 4.01 -29.13 -6.85
C VAL A 154 4.93 -29.80 -5.83
N ALA A 155 4.77 -31.12 -5.71
CA ALA A 155 5.46 -32.02 -4.79
C ALA A 155 5.03 -31.82 -3.34
N ALA A 156 4.31 -32.81 -2.80
CA ALA A 156 4.21 -33.02 -1.38
C ALA A 156 5.24 -34.09 -1.00
N SER A 157 6.12 -33.77 -0.07
CA SER A 157 7.01 -34.76 0.55
C SER A 157 6.40 -35.20 1.88
N GLU A 158 6.14 -36.49 2.04
CA GLU A 158 5.72 -37.10 3.32
C GLU A 158 6.97 -37.66 4.00
N ALA A 159 7.34 -37.11 5.16
CA ALA A 159 8.57 -37.48 5.88
C ALA A 159 8.28 -38.06 7.28
N SER A 160 7.12 -38.71 7.46
CA SER A 160 6.36 -38.95 8.71
C SER A 160 5.08 -38.11 8.69
N ALA A 161 4.27 -38.14 9.75
CA ALA A 161 2.92 -37.57 9.84
C ALA A 161 2.78 -36.07 9.48
N LYS A 162 3.89 -35.36 9.24
CA LYS A 162 3.98 -33.99 8.72
C LYS A 162 4.00 -33.99 7.19
N HIS A 163 3.22 -33.09 6.60
CA HIS A 163 3.23 -32.82 5.17
C HIS A 163 3.84 -31.45 4.88
N TYR A 164 4.67 -31.39 3.84
CA TYR A 164 5.18 -30.13 3.29
C TYR A 164 4.72 -29.99 1.85
N GLN A 165 4.13 -28.83 1.54
CA GLN A 165 3.69 -28.49 0.20
C GLN A 165 4.62 -27.44 -0.38
N TRP A 166 5.24 -27.76 -1.53
CA TRP A 166 6.26 -26.93 -2.16
C TRP A 166 5.68 -26.21 -3.39
N ASP A 167 5.88 -24.90 -3.48
CA ASP A 167 5.31 -24.10 -4.56
C ASP A 167 6.37 -23.25 -5.22
N HIS A 168 6.34 -23.26 -6.54
CA HIS A 168 7.05 -22.32 -7.40
C HIS A 168 5.99 -21.59 -8.22
N VAL A 169 5.69 -20.36 -7.84
CA VAL A 169 4.65 -19.54 -8.48
C VAL A 169 5.30 -18.54 -9.40
N PHE A 170 4.93 -18.56 -10.68
CA PHE A 170 5.44 -17.66 -11.70
C PHE A 170 4.42 -16.58 -11.99
N TYR A 171 4.83 -15.32 -11.89
CA TYR A 171 3.99 -14.15 -12.14
C TYR A 171 4.29 -13.56 -13.51
N THR A 172 3.30 -12.87 -14.08
CA THR A 172 3.39 -12.27 -15.43
C THR A 172 4.37 -11.10 -15.53
N ASP A 173 4.77 -10.52 -14.41
CA ASP A 173 5.79 -9.46 -14.32
C ASP A 173 7.23 -10.03 -14.30
N GLY A 174 7.39 -11.37 -14.34
CA GLY A 174 8.66 -12.07 -14.23
C GLY A 174 9.07 -12.38 -12.79
N THR A 175 8.25 -12.07 -11.79
CA THR A 175 8.49 -12.47 -10.41
C THR A 175 8.32 -13.98 -10.24
N ILE A 176 9.15 -14.61 -9.41
CA ILE A 176 9.06 -16.01 -9.02
C ILE A 176 8.94 -16.06 -7.49
N GLU A 177 7.87 -16.65 -6.96
CA GLU A 177 7.72 -16.93 -5.54
C GLU A 177 8.02 -18.40 -5.26
N VAL A 178 8.96 -18.64 -4.36
CA VAL A 178 9.26 -19.97 -3.83
C VAL A 178 8.73 -20.02 -2.40
N LYS A 179 7.80 -20.93 -2.13
CA LYS A 179 7.28 -21.12 -0.78
C LYS A 179 7.09 -22.59 -0.45
N VAL A 180 7.15 -22.88 0.84
CA VAL A 180 6.82 -24.17 1.42
C VAL A 180 5.83 -23.97 2.55
N GLN A 181 4.84 -24.84 2.64
CA GLN A 181 3.83 -24.81 3.69
C GLN A 181 3.83 -26.11 4.47
N ALA A 182 3.95 -26.01 5.79
CA ALA A 182 3.83 -27.15 6.69
C ALA A 182 2.36 -27.35 7.12
N PHE A 183 1.89 -28.59 7.05
CA PHE A 183 0.55 -29.00 7.50
C PHE A 183 0.56 -30.49 7.90
N GLY A 184 -0.57 -31.00 8.37
CA GLY A 184 -0.69 -32.40 8.81
C GLY A 184 -0.43 -32.56 10.31
N TYR A 185 -0.12 -33.78 10.74
CA TYR A 185 -0.03 -34.10 12.16
C TYR A 185 1.26 -33.57 12.79
N LEU A 186 1.13 -33.10 14.02
CA LEU A 186 2.26 -32.72 14.86
C LEU A 186 3.02 -33.94 15.38
N GLN A 187 4.32 -33.74 15.60
CA GLN A 187 5.06 -34.63 16.49
C GLN A 187 4.70 -34.26 17.93
N THR A 188 3.95 -35.13 18.60
CA THR A 188 3.49 -34.89 19.98
C THR A 188 4.33 -35.66 20.98
N VAL A 189 4.45 -35.10 22.19
CA VAL A 189 4.98 -35.80 23.37
C VAL A 189 3.85 -36.06 24.36
N ARG A 190 4.09 -36.93 25.36
CA ARG A 190 3.15 -37.11 26.46
C ARG A 190 3.02 -35.79 27.23
N TYR A 191 1.78 -35.36 27.52
CA TYR A 191 1.58 -34.15 28.30
C TYR A 191 2.05 -34.34 29.74
N GLU A 192 3.16 -33.68 30.07
CA GLU A 192 3.61 -33.40 31.42
C GLU A 192 3.44 -31.89 31.68
N VAL A 193 3.35 -31.47 32.94
CA VAL A 193 3.23 -30.04 33.27
C VAL A 193 4.56 -29.36 32.95
N ASP A 194 4.63 -28.54 31.90
CA ASP A 194 5.91 -28.08 31.37
C ASP A 194 5.82 -26.70 30.65
N PRO A 195 6.84 -25.82 30.75
CA PRO A 195 6.90 -24.56 30.01
C PRO A 195 7.10 -24.66 28.48
N TYR A 196 7.41 -25.82 27.91
CA TYR A 196 7.79 -25.93 26.48
C TYR A 196 6.66 -26.38 25.55
N SER A 197 5.46 -26.61 26.09
CA SER A 197 4.34 -27.17 25.31
C SER A 197 2.97 -26.65 25.76
N TYR A 198 2.03 -26.65 24.82
CA TYR A 198 0.60 -26.58 25.13
C TYR A 198 -0.02 -27.97 25.06
N LYS A 199 -0.99 -28.20 25.95
CA LYS A 199 -1.81 -29.41 25.96
C LYS A 199 -2.72 -29.43 24.74
N LEU A 200 -2.60 -30.45 23.90
CA LEU A 200 -3.43 -30.64 22.69
C LEU A 200 -4.56 -31.64 22.93
N SER A 201 -4.32 -32.65 23.75
CA SER A 201 -5.30 -33.65 24.16
C SER A 201 -5.06 -34.06 25.62
N PRO A 202 -5.92 -34.88 26.27
CA PRO A 202 -5.72 -35.32 27.65
C PRO A 202 -4.31 -35.83 27.98
N ASP A 203 -3.67 -36.53 27.04
CA ASP A 203 -2.36 -37.17 27.21
C ASP A 203 -1.28 -36.68 26.23
N ALA A 204 -1.59 -35.74 25.31
CA ALA A 204 -0.64 -35.26 24.29
C ALA A 204 -0.40 -33.75 24.36
N ALA A 205 0.85 -33.35 24.12
CA ALA A 205 1.30 -31.98 24.04
C ALA A 205 2.07 -31.74 22.74
N GLY A 206 1.94 -30.53 22.19
CA GLY A 206 2.76 -30.10 21.07
C GLY A 206 3.95 -29.29 21.58
N THR A 207 5.15 -29.73 21.25
CA THR A 207 6.39 -29.07 21.67
C THR A 207 6.73 -27.91 20.75
N LEU A 208 7.23 -26.81 21.32
CA LEU A 208 7.90 -25.76 20.55
C LEU A 208 9.00 -26.37 19.66
N HIS A 209 9.00 -26.01 18.38
CA HIS A 209 10.02 -26.44 17.43
C HIS A 209 10.19 -25.44 16.28
N ASP A 210 11.31 -25.54 15.57
CA ASP A 210 11.60 -24.69 14.42
C ASP A 210 11.46 -25.48 13.12
N HIS A 211 10.96 -24.82 12.09
CA HIS A 211 11.04 -25.26 10.71
C HIS A 211 12.03 -24.36 9.99
N VAL A 212 13.06 -24.93 9.37
CA VAL A 212 13.99 -24.19 8.52
C VAL A 212 14.21 -24.98 7.24
N VAL A 213 14.11 -24.28 6.12
CA VAL A 213 14.25 -24.83 4.79
C VAL A 213 15.32 -24.06 4.04
N HIS A 214 16.10 -24.77 3.24
CA HIS A 214 17.26 -24.25 2.53
C HIS A 214 17.16 -24.57 1.04
N TRP A 215 17.37 -23.56 0.19
CA TRP A 215 17.28 -23.68 -1.26
C TRP A 215 18.62 -23.33 -1.92
N LYS A 216 18.99 -24.11 -2.94
CA LYS A 216 20.01 -23.74 -3.91
C LYS A 216 19.34 -22.94 -5.03
N VAL A 217 19.81 -21.72 -5.27
CA VAL A 217 19.25 -20.78 -6.25
C VAL A 217 20.38 -20.32 -7.16
N ASP A 218 20.55 -21.08 -8.25
CA ASP A 218 21.59 -20.88 -9.24
C ASP A 218 21.10 -19.94 -10.35
N LEU A 219 21.52 -18.68 -10.32
CA LEU A 219 20.98 -17.61 -11.17
C LEU A 219 21.98 -17.15 -12.22
N ASP A 220 21.68 -17.48 -13.48
CA ASP A 220 22.43 -16.99 -14.65
C ASP A 220 21.79 -15.74 -15.27
N ILE A 221 22.02 -14.59 -14.65
CA ILE A 221 21.46 -13.32 -15.13
C ILE A 221 22.17 -12.88 -16.41
N ALA A 222 21.52 -13.11 -17.55
CA ALA A 222 22.08 -12.78 -18.87
C ALA A 222 23.47 -13.41 -19.09
N GLY A 223 23.67 -14.63 -18.61
CA GLY A 223 24.92 -15.38 -18.59
C GLY A 223 25.49 -15.53 -17.18
N GLN A 224 26.57 -16.30 -17.06
CA GLN A 224 27.19 -16.71 -15.79
C GLN A 224 28.03 -15.61 -15.13
N SER A 225 28.50 -14.59 -15.83
CA SER A 225 29.33 -13.52 -15.23
C SER A 225 28.47 -12.57 -14.40
N ASN A 226 28.24 -12.89 -13.13
CA ASN A 226 27.32 -12.21 -12.23
C ASN A 226 28.04 -11.67 -10.99
N SER A 227 27.40 -10.71 -10.32
CA SER A 227 27.90 -10.03 -9.12
C SER A 227 26.77 -9.89 -8.10
N VAL A 228 27.13 -9.84 -6.81
CA VAL A 228 26.14 -9.66 -5.73
C VAL A 228 26.08 -8.19 -5.32
N MET A 229 24.96 -7.53 -5.60
CA MET A 229 24.69 -6.16 -5.16
C MET A 229 23.99 -6.16 -3.81
N ARG A 230 24.58 -5.46 -2.84
CA ARG A 230 23.95 -5.12 -1.56
C ARG A 230 23.37 -3.72 -1.61
N SER A 231 22.12 -3.59 -1.19
CA SER A 231 21.39 -2.33 -1.12
C SER A 231 20.91 -2.10 0.32
N THR A 232 21.61 -1.25 1.06
CA THR A 232 21.33 -0.96 2.47
C THR A 232 20.72 0.43 2.65
N ILE A 233 19.66 0.52 3.44
CA ILE A 233 19.04 1.80 3.81
C ILE A 233 19.68 2.31 5.10
N VAL A 234 20.22 3.52 5.06
CA VAL A 234 20.80 4.20 6.23
C VAL A 234 20.07 5.52 6.51
N VAL A 235 20.02 5.92 7.78
CA VAL A 235 19.55 7.25 8.16
C VAL A 235 20.65 8.26 7.83
N ARG A 236 20.30 9.34 7.15
CA ARG A 236 21.20 10.49 7.00
C ARG A 236 20.55 11.67 7.69
N THR A 237 21.34 12.45 8.43
CA THR A 237 20.90 13.75 8.93
C THR A 237 21.35 14.82 7.93
N TYR A 238 20.43 15.67 7.50
CA TYR A 238 20.73 16.91 6.79
C TYR A 238 20.16 18.05 7.61
N VAL A 239 20.80 19.20 7.52
CA VAL A 239 20.19 20.47 7.90
C VAL A 239 19.42 20.93 6.67
N TRP A 240 18.09 21.07 6.78
CA TRP A 240 17.32 21.72 5.72
C TRP A 240 17.73 23.20 5.66
N ASP A 241 17.72 23.81 4.49
CA ASP A 241 18.06 25.24 4.28
C ASP A 241 17.22 26.21 5.16
N VAL A 242 16.11 25.72 5.71
CA VAL A 242 15.25 26.44 6.67
C VAL A 242 15.71 26.37 8.13
N GLY A 243 16.93 25.88 8.40
CA GLY A 243 17.51 25.85 9.75
C GLY A 243 16.82 24.89 10.73
N MET A 244 16.00 23.95 10.21
CA MET A 244 15.39 22.91 11.02
C MET A 244 16.34 21.71 11.13
N GLU A 245 16.83 21.45 12.33
CA GLU A 245 17.49 20.20 12.68
C GLU A 245 16.43 19.10 12.87
N GLY A 246 16.57 17.99 12.14
CA GLY A 246 15.64 16.86 12.19
C GLY A 246 16.06 15.72 11.27
N ILE A 247 15.33 14.59 11.33
CA ILE A 247 15.61 13.36 10.56
C ILE A 247 15.82 13.72 9.08
N GLY A 248 17.06 13.66 8.60
CA GLY A 248 17.45 14.05 7.24
C GLY A 248 17.08 13.04 6.16
N GLY A 249 15.99 12.31 6.36
CA GLY A 249 15.55 11.25 5.46
C GLY A 249 16.46 10.01 5.47
N LYS A 250 16.24 9.19 4.44
CA LYS A 250 16.92 7.91 4.25
C LYS A 250 17.83 8.02 3.02
N ARG A 251 18.99 7.37 3.07
CA ARG A 251 19.90 7.21 1.93
C ARG A 251 20.03 5.74 1.60
N LEU A 252 20.02 5.42 0.32
CA LEU A 252 20.38 4.10 -0.19
C LEU A 252 21.88 4.04 -0.42
N VAL A 253 22.55 3.10 0.24
CA VAL A 253 23.96 2.77 0.04
C VAL A 253 24.02 1.46 -0.73
N ARG A 254 24.67 1.48 -1.89
CA ARG A 254 24.86 0.30 -2.74
C ARG A 254 26.32 -0.09 -2.75
N SER A 255 26.60 -1.38 -2.66
CA SER A 255 27.94 -1.95 -2.78
C SER A 255 27.88 -3.27 -3.53
N MET A 256 28.95 -3.62 -4.26
CA MET A 256 29.14 -4.98 -4.77
C MET A 256 29.92 -5.78 -3.74
N ALA A 257 29.53 -7.03 -3.50
CA ALA A 257 30.36 -7.96 -2.76
C ALA A 257 31.55 -8.39 -3.63
N GLU A 258 32.75 -8.33 -3.08
CA GLU A 258 33.95 -8.78 -3.79
C GLU A 258 34.24 -10.26 -3.51
N THR A 259 33.94 -10.72 -2.29
CA THR A 259 34.12 -12.10 -1.83
C THR A 259 32.86 -12.68 -1.20
N GLU A 260 32.81 -14.01 -1.06
CA GLU A 260 31.70 -14.75 -0.44
C GLU A 260 31.37 -14.25 0.97
N HIS A 261 32.39 -13.93 1.78
CA HIS A 261 32.19 -13.36 3.12
C HIS A 261 31.39 -12.05 3.09
N ASN A 262 31.52 -11.26 2.02
CA ASN A 262 30.76 -10.02 1.84
C ASN A 262 29.37 -10.27 1.22
N ALA A 263 29.13 -11.45 0.67
CA ALA A 263 27.88 -11.87 0.05
C ALA A 263 26.98 -12.73 0.97
N THR A 264 27.20 -12.66 2.28
CA THR A 264 26.29 -13.22 3.29
C THR A 264 25.35 -12.17 3.87
N LEU A 265 24.11 -12.56 4.15
CA LEU A 265 23.08 -11.74 4.77
C LEU A 265 22.41 -12.50 5.90
N PHE A 266 22.52 -11.92 7.09
CA PHE A 266 21.58 -12.15 8.17
C PHE A 266 20.70 -10.92 8.31
N ILE A 267 19.39 -11.08 8.21
CA ILE A 267 18.48 -9.92 8.20
C ILE A 267 18.49 -9.26 9.57
N ASN A 268 18.90 -7.98 9.60
CA ASN A 268 18.92 -7.16 10.79
C ASN A 268 17.94 -5.99 10.61
N PRO A 269 16.90 -5.86 11.48
CA PRO A 269 15.90 -4.81 11.36
C PRO A 269 16.48 -3.39 11.51
N ASN A 270 17.64 -3.26 12.17
CA ASN A 270 18.33 -1.97 12.34
C ASN A 270 19.16 -1.55 11.12
N THR A 271 19.50 -2.49 10.23
CA THR A 271 20.24 -2.23 9.00
C THR A 271 19.56 -2.90 7.80
N PRO A 272 18.36 -2.42 7.38
CA PRO A 272 17.60 -3.04 6.31
C PRO A 272 18.43 -3.13 5.03
N THR A 273 18.72 -4.35 4.61
CA THR A 273 19.59 -4.65 3.47
C THR A 273 18.90 -5.65 2.57
N ARG A 274 18.96 -5.41 1.27
CA ARG A 274 18.55 -6.36 0.23
C ARG A 274 19.76 -6.82 -0.56
N MET A 275 19.70 -8.06 -1.04
CA MET A 275 20.67 -8.62 -1.96
C MET A 275 20.03 -8.88 -3.32
N ALA A 276 20.76 -8.58 -4.38
CA ALA A 276 20.40 -8.93 -5.74
C ALA A 276 21.59 -9.54 -6.46
N VAL A 277 21.35 -10.60 -7.22
CA VAL A 277 22.29 -11.10 -8.21
C VAL A 277 22.09 -10.29 -9.48
N VAL A 278 23.17 -9.65 -9.95
CA VAL A 278 23.13 -8.73 -11.09
C VAL A 278 24.24 -9.05 -12.07
N ASN A 279 24.05 -8.70 -13.33
CA ASN A 279 25.10 -8.71 -14.33
C ASN A 279 25.56 -7.26 -14.59
N GLU A 280 26.82 -6.97 -14.25
CA GLU A 280 27.39 -5.61 -14.38
C GLU A 280 27.58 -5.19 -15.85
N ASP A 281 27.70 -6.15 -16.76
CA ASP A 281 28.02 -5.89 -18.17
C ASP A 281 26.74 -5.87 -19.04
N ALA A 282 25.65 -6.49 -18.56
CA ALA A 282 24.33 -6.43 -19.16
C ALA A 282 23.46 -5.35 -18.50
N LEU A 283 23.39 -4.18 -19.12
CA LEU A 283 22.62 -3.03 -18.63
C LEU A 283 21.25 -2.93 -19.28
N ASN A 284 20.27 -2.40 -18.56
CA ASN A 284 19.00 -1.96 -19.14
C ASN A 284 19.15 -0.60 -19.86
N ALA A 285 18.12 -0.14 -20.56
CA ALA A 285 18.11 1.12 -21.32
C ALA A 285 18.38 2.37 -20.45
N ARG A 286 18.28 2.26 -19.13
CA ARG A 286 18.59 3.32 -18.16
C ARG A 286 19.99 3.21 -17.57
N GLY A 287 20.83 2.31 -18.09
CA GLY A 287 22.21 2.09 -17.65
C GLY A 287 22.34 1.37 -16.29
N ASN A 288 21.29 0.69 -15.82
CA ASN A 288 21.36 -0.06 -14.57
C ASN A 288 21.70 -1.54 -14.86
N PRO A 289 22.55 -2.19 -14.04
CA PRO A 289 22.78 -3.63 -14.11
C PRO A 289 21.47 -4.40 -14.02
N ARG A 290 21.24 -5.32 -14.95
CA ARG A 290 20.09 -6.22 -14.94
C ARG A 290 20.29 -7.27 -13.85
N GLY A 291 19.23 -7.66 -13.15
CA GLY A 291 19.35 -8.67 -12.09
C GLY A 291 18.04 -9.10 -11.46
N TYR A 292 18.14 -10.00 -10.49
CA TYR A 292 17.04 -10.43 -9.65
C TYR A 292 17.38 -10.19 -8.19
N CYS A 293 16.44 -9.59 -7.46
CA CYS A 293 16.52 -9.36 -6.03
C CYS A 293 15.93 -10.55 -5.29
N ILE A 294 16.59 -10.99 -4.22
CA ILE A 294 16.11 -12.04 -3.32
C ILE A 294 15.41 -11.35 -2.15
N ASP A 295 14.08 -11.42 -2.11
CA ASP A 295 13.25 -10.82 -1.07
C ASP A 295 12.64 -11.93 -0.18
N HIS A 296 13.09 -12.03 1.07
CA HIS A 296 12.51 -12.96 2.05
C HIS A 296 11.05 -12.60 2.38
N LYS A 297 10.19 -13.62 2.45
CA LYS A 297 8.81 -13.47 2.97
C LYS A 297 8.75 -13.72 4.48
N THR A 298 9.71 -14.51 4.99
CA THR A 298 9.78 -14.86 6.41
C THR A 298 11.12 -14.43 6.99
N PHE A 299 11.07 -13.73 8.11
CA PHE A 299 12.22 -13.13 8.80
C PHE A 299 12.50 -13.80 10.15
N THR A 300 11.76 -14.86 10.47
CA THR A 300 11.97 -15.65 11.68
C THR A 300 13.12 -16.63 11.46
N TYR A 301 13.88 -16.81 12.52
CA TYR A 301 15.16 -17.48 12.49
C TYR A 301 15.30 -18.34 13.75
N PRO A 302 15.82 -19.58 13.66
CA PRO A 302 15.92 -20.48 14.80
C PRO A 302 16.86 -19.93 15.88
N LEU A 303 16.45 -19.98 17.14
CA LEU A 303 17.29 -19.55 18.25
C LEU A 303 18.19 -20.70 18.72
N ILE A 304 19.22 -21.00 17.92
CA ILE A 304 20.17 -22.08 18.18
C ILE A 304 21.56 -21.48 18.43
N PRO A 305 22.22 -21.79 19.56
CA PRO A 305 23.60 -21.39 19.81
C PRO A 305 24.57 -21.91 18.75
N ASP A 306 25.59 -21.12 18.40
CA ASP A 306 26.58 -21.50 17.38
C ASP A 306 27.38 -22.77 17.74
N ASP A 307 27.50 -23.09 19.02
CA ASP A 307 28.18 -24.29 19.55
C ASP A 307 27.26 -25.52 19.72
N ALA A 308 25.98 -25.40 19.34
CA ALA A 308 25.05 -26.53 19.38
C ALA A 308 25.43 -27.56 18.31
N TRP A 309 25.34 -28.85 18.67
CA TRP A 309 25.72 -29.97 17.79
C TRP A 309 25.05 -29.92 16.40
N ILE A 310 23.80 -29.46 16.32
CA ILE A 310 23.05 -29.39 15.06
C ILE A 310 23.66 -28.37 14.08
N MET A 311 24.42 -27.40 14.59
CA MET A 311 25.12 -26.40 13.79
C MET A 311 26.33 -26.99 13.06
N GLU A 312 26.75 -28.23 13.32
CA GLU A 312 27.70 -28.90 12.43
C GLU A 312 27.02 -29.31 11.11
N THR A 313 25.80 -29.85 11.19
CA THR A 313 25.07 -30.40 10.02
C THR A 313 24.16 -29.42 9.31
N ALA A 314 23.70 -28.40 10.03
CA ALA A 314 22.72 -27.45 9.54
C ALA A 314 23.22 -26.01 9.74
N ASN A 315 24.53 -25.79 9.58
CA ASN A 315 25.13 -24.46 9.61
C ASN A 315 24.61 -23.51 8.52
N PHE A 316 23.99 -24.00 7.44
CA PHE A 316 23.25 -23.17 6.50
C PHE A 316 22.20 -22.30 7.20
N MET A 317 21.71 -22.76 8.37
CA MET A 317 20.79 -21.99 9.16
C MET A 317 21.37 -20.62 9.45
N LYS A 318 22.69 -20.44 9.68
CA LYS A 318 23.38 -19.16 10.01
C LYS A 318 23.12 -17.97 9.09
N TYR A 319 22.57 -18.22 7.91
CA TYR A 319 22.41 -17.23 6.86
C TYR A 319 20.97 -17.20 6.36
N HIS A 320 20.40 -16.00 6.20
CA HIS A 320 19.16 -15.87 5.41
C HIS A 320 19.48 -15.98 3.91
N VAL A 321 20.62 -15.39 3.50
CA VAL A 321 21.24 -15.58 2.18
C VAL A 321 22.73 -15.76 2.40
N ALA A 322 23.34 -16.72 1.71
CA ALA A 322 24.77 -16.76 1.45
C ALA A 322 24.96 -16.97 -0.05
N VAL A 323 25.89 -16.25 -0.67
CA VAL A 323 26.21 -16.45 -2.09
C VAL A 323 27.65 -16.92 -2.20
N THR A 324 27.84 -18.05 -2.88
CA THR A 324 29.15 -18.67 -3.13
C THR A 324 29.48 -18.60 -4.62
N ALA A 325 30.77 -18.74 -4.95
CA ALA A 325 31.15 -19.04 -6.33
C ALA A 325 30.62 -20.44 -6.71
N HIS A 326 30.17 -20.62 -7.95
CA HIS A 326 29.73 -21.94 -8.40
C HIS A 326 30.91 -22.91 -8.48
N LYS A 327 30.78 -24.09 -7.85
CA LYS A 327 31.72 -25.21 -7.96
C LYS A 327 30.96 -26.53 -8.16
N ASP A 328 31.45 -27.37 -9.06
CA ASP A 328 30.81 -28.66 -9.41
C ASP A 328 30.83 -29.67 -8.23
N ASP A 329 31.80 -29.54 -7.32
CA ASP A 329 31.93 -30.34 -6.10
C ASP A 329 31.12 -29.80 -4.90
N GLU A 330 30.34 -28.73 -5.12
CA GLU A 330 29.36 -28.18 -4.16
C GLU A 330 27.89 -28.32 -4.67
N PRO A 331 27.43 -29.55 -4.98
CA PRO A 331 26.13 -29.74 -5.62
C PRO A 331 24.95 -29.48 -4.68
N THR A 332 25.13 -29.72 -3.38
CA THR A 332 24.07 -29.73 -2.35
C THR A 332 24.60 -29.19 -1.03
N SER A 333 23.75 -28.52 -0.24
CA SER A 333 24.12 -27.97 1.07
C SER A 333 23.90 -28.93 2.25
N THR A 334 23.39 -30.14 1.98
CA THR A 334 23.20 -31.24 2.95
C THR A 334 23.08 -32.56 2.18
N THR A 335 23.13 -33.69 2.88
CA THR A 335 22.97 -35.04 2.34
C THR A 335 21.96 -35.88 3.15
N ILE A 336 21.51 -36.98 2.57
CA ILE A 336 20.66 -37.97 3.28
C ILE A 336 21.37 -38.62 4.48
N PHE A 337 22.70 -38.50 4.59
CA PHE A 337 23.50 -39.13 5.65
C PHE A 337 23.71 -38.22 6.86
N ASP A 338 23.60 -36.90 6.69
CA ASP A 338 23.93 -35.91 7.74
C ASP A 338 23.01 -36.09 8.97
N GLN A 339 21.77 -36.56 8.77
CA GLN A 339 20.85 -36.88 9.86
C GLN A 339 21.35 -38.01 10.76
N ALA A 340 22.15 -38.94 10.22
CA ALA A 340 22.69 -40.10 10.94
C ALA A 340 24.05 -39.79 11.60
N THR A 341 24.83 -38.84 11.06
CA THR A 341 26.16 -38.47 11.57
C THR A 341 26.22 -36.99 11.98
N PRO A 342 25.43 -36.56 12.98
CA PRO A 342 25.21 -35.14 13.19
C PRO A 342 26.40 -34.32 13.73
N LYS A 343 27.52 -34.98 14.06
CA LYS A 343 28.77 -34.31 14.50
C LYS A 343 29.88 -34.40 13.46
N GLU A 344 29.69 -35.23 12.44
CA GLU A 344 30.63 -35.49 11.36
C GLU A 344 29.79 -35.60 10.07
N PRO A 345 29.15 -34.50 9.63
CA PRO A 345 28.34 -34.51 8.43
C PRO A 345 29.20 -34.75 7.19
N VAL A 346 28.58 -35.29 6.13
CA VAL A 346 29.25 -35.45 4.84
C VAL A 346 29.44 -34.09 4.17
N VAL A 347 28.45 -33.20 4.34
CA VAL A 347 28.49 -31.84 3.82
C VAL A 347 28.36 -30.85 4.98
N ARG A 348 29.27 -29.88 5.01
CA ARG A 348 29.25 -28.77 5.97
C ARG A 348 29.20 -27.47 5.17
N PHE A 349 28.01 -26.85 5.09
CA PHE A 349 27.76 -25.74 4.17
C PHE A 349 28.67 -24.51 4.38
N GLU A 350 29.08 -24.20 5.62
CA GLU A 350 30.04 -23.10 5.86
C GLU A 350 31.38 -23.28 5.16
N ASP A 351 31.77 -24.52 4.81
CA ASP A 351 33.02 -24.78 4.11
C ASP A 351 32.98 -24.24 2.67
N TYR A 352 31.78 -23.96 2.14
CA TYR A 352 31.60 -23.32 0.81
C TYR A 352 31.83 -21.81 0.86
N ILE A 353 31.93 -21.21 2.06
CA ILE A 353 32.20 -19.78 2.25
C ILE A 353 33.68 -19.65 2.60
N ASP A 354 34.55 -19.93 1.64
CA ASP A 354 36.02 -20.03 1.80
C ASP A 354 36.77 -18.76 1.40
N GLY A 355 36.04 -17.75 0.90
CA GLY A 355 36.58 -16.42 0.62
C GLY A 355 36.89 -16.17 -0.85
N ASP A 356 36.42 -17.06 -1.72
CA ASP A 356 36.50 -16.89 -3.17
C ASP A 356 35.83 -15.59 -3.64
N SER A 357 36.18 -15.16 -4.86
CA SER A 357 35.59 -13.97 -5.45
C SER A 357 34.19 -14.28 -5.99
N VAL A 358 33.25 -13.37 -5.75
CA VAL A 358 31.85 -13.47 -6.22
C VAL A 358 31.47 -12.32 -7.16
N ARG A 359 32.46 -11.60 -7.67
CA ARG A 359 32.26 -10.47 -8.58
C ARG A 359 32.59 -10.86 -10.00
N ARG A 360 31.63 -10.70 -10.91
CA ARG A 360 31.71 -11.15 -12.30
C ARG A 360 32.12 -12.63 -12.41
N GLN A 361 31.54 -13.46 -11.54
CA GLN A 361 31.72 -14.91 -11.52
C GLN A 361 30.37 -15.60 -11.66
N ASP A 362 30.42 -16.90 -11.97
CA ASP A 362 29.27 -17.78 -11.77
C ASP A 362 28.99 -17.91 -10.27
N VAL A 363 27.77 -17.63 -9.85
CA VAL A 363 27.42 -17.50 -8.43
C VAL A 363 26.13 -18.24 -8.09
N VAL A 364 26.15 -18.94 -6.96
CA VAL A 364 25.00 -19.66 -6.42
C VAL A 364 24.51 -18.96 -5.16
N ALA A 365 23.24 -18.57 -5.15
CA ALA A 365 22.60 -18.06 -3.94
C ALA A 365 21.98 -19.22 -3.14
N TRP A 366 22.34 -19.30 -1.88
CA TRP A 366 21.82 -20.25 -0.90
C TRP A 366 20.88 -19.51 0.04
N VAL A 367 19.60 -19.84 -0.02
CA VAL A 367 18.55 -19.09 0.67
C VAL A 367 17.96 -19.94 1.78
N SER A 368 17.98 -19.45 3.02
CA SER A 368 17.28 -20.09 4.14
C SER A 368 16.05 -19.29 4.51
N ALA A 369 14.94 -19.98 4.78
CA ALA A 369 13.75 -19.39 5.38
C ALA A 369 13.20 -20.36 6.42
N GLY A 370 12.75 -19.84 7.55
CA GLY A 370 12.21 -20.66 8.62
C GLY A 370 11.17 -19.95 9.44
N THR A 371 10.60 -20.68 10.40
CA THR A 371 9.71 -20.16 11.43
C THR A 371 9.78 -21.03 12.68
N TRP A 372 9.53 -20.42 13.84
CA TRP A 372 9.21 -21.15 15.06
C TRP A 372 7.72 -21.49 15.06
N HIS A 373 7.38 -22.69 15.52
CA HIS A 373 6.02 -23.18 15.70
C HIS A 373 5.83 -23.49 17.18
N ILE A 374 4.92 -22.74 17.82
CA ILE A 374 4.37 -23.09 19.12
C ILE A 374 3.03 -23.77 18.84
N PRO A 375 2.93 -25.10 18.93
CA PRO A 375 1.68 -25.79 18.71
C PRO A 375 0.57 -25.33 19.65
N VAL A 376 -0.61 -25.10 19.11
CA VAL A 376 -1.81 -24.70 19.86
C VAL A 376 -2.96 -25.68 19.60
N ALA A 377 -4.08 -25.52 20.32
CA ALA A 377 -5.22 -26.42 20.21
C ALA A 377 -5.78 -26.52 18.77
N GLU A 378 -5.70 -25.43 18.01
CA GLU A 378 -6.12 -25.35 16.60
C GLU A 378 -5.22 -26.16 15.65
N ASP A 379 -4.06 -26.63 16.10
CA ASP A 379 -3.21 -27.58 15.35
C ASP A 379 -3.67 -29.04 15.52
N ALA A 380 -4.70 -29.31 16.34
CA ALA A 380 -5.27 -30.64 16.50
C ALA A 380 -6.57 -30.78 15.66
N PRO A 381 -6.72 -31.85 14.86
CA PRO A 381 -5.78 -32.97 14.68
C PRO A 381 -4.61 -32.66 13.73
N ASN A 382 -4.74 -31.64 12.89
CA ASN A 382 -3.72 -31.26 11.91
C ASN A 382 -3.41 -29.76 11.99
N THR A 383 -2.14 -29.43 11.85
CA THR A 383 -1.67 -28.07 11.63
C THR A 383 -2.26 -27.52 10.33
N PRO A 384 -2.87 -26.32 10.35
CA PRO A 384 -3.44 -25.71 9.16
C PRO A 384 -2.34 -25.15 8.26
N SER A 385 -2.43 -25.44 6.95
CA SER A 385 -1.45 -24.99 5.94
C SER A 385 -1.29 -23.48 5.87
N THR A 386 -2.33 -22.72 6.20
CA THR A 386 -2.33 -21.26 6.15
C THR A 386 -1.43 -20.59 7.18
N ALA A 387 -1.08 -21.29 8.27
CA ALA A 387 -0.35 -20.70 9.38
C ALA A 387 1.18 -20.81 9.27
N HIS A 388 1.69 -21.75 8.47
CA HIS A 388 3.11 -22.12 8.46
C HIS A 388 3.71 -22.13 7.05
N ALA A 389 3.55 -21.01 6.34
CA ALA A 389 4.18 -20.77 5.05
C ALA A 389 5.52 -20.03 5.23
N VAL A 390 6.61 -20.57 4.68
CA VAL A 390 7.91 -19.91 4.63
C VAL A 390 8.45 -19.87 3.20
N GLY A 391 9.29 -18.89 2.89
CA GLY A 391 9.86 -18.78 1.55
C GLY A 391 10.42 -17.40 1.21
N PHE A 392 10.64 -17.18 -0.08
CA PHE A 392 11.24 -15.97 -0.64
C PHE A 392 10.69 -15.70 -2.04
N VAL A 393 10.99 -14.50 -2.54
CA VAL A 393 10.60 -14.04 -3.86
C VAL A 393 11.85 -13.63 -4.62
N LEU A 394 12.00 -14.15 -5.84
CA LEU A 394 12.94 -13.66 -6.83
C LEU A 394 12.22 -12.63 -7.69
N ARG A 395 12.58 -11.36 -7.51
CA ARG A 395 11.92 -10.26 -8.18
C ARG A 395 12.87 -9.59 -9.18
N PRO A 396 12.43 -9.32 -10.43
CA PRO A 396 13.21 -8.53 -11.37
C PRO A 396 13.71 -7.23 -10.73
N PHE A 397 14.99 -6.95 -10.89
CA PHE A 397 15.67 -5.79 -10.32
C PHE A 397 16.45 -5.08 -11.43
N ASN A 398 15.81 -4.05 -12.00
CA ASN A 398 16.29 -3.38 -13.23
C ASN A 398 16.52 -4.35 -14.41
N TYR A 399 15.96 -5.56 -14.37
CA TYR A 399 16.16 -6.56 -15.41
C TYR A 399 15.52 -6.14 -16.74
N PHE A 400 14.33 -5.53 -16.68
CA PHE A 400 13.61 -5.03 -17.84
C PHE A 400 13.70 -3.50 -17.93
N ASP A 401 13.33 -2.97 -19.09
CA ASP A 401 13.22 -1.52 -19.32
C ASP A 401 11.92 -0.94 -18.78
N GLU A 402 10.92 -1.76 -18.52
CA GLU A 402 9.65 -1.39 -17.90
C GLU A 402 9.01 -2.63 -17.28
N ASP A 403 7.80 -2.49 -16.76
CA ASP A 403 7.07 -3.64 -16.23
C ASP A 403 6.75 -4.63 -17.35
N ALA A 404 7.25 -5.87 -17.22
CA ALA A 404 7.04 -6.92 -18.20
C ALA A 404 5.56 -7.31 -18.35
N ALA A 405 4.74 -7.10 -17.32
CA ALA A 405 3.31 -7.39 -17.36
C ALA A 405 2.54 -6.48 -18.34
N LEU A 406 3.11 -5.34 -18.76
CA LEU A 406 2.50 -4.45 -19.76
C LEU A 406 2.31 -5.12 -21.12
N HIS A 407 3.06 -6.19 -21.41
CA HIS A 407 2.94 -6.93 -22.67
C HIS A 407 1.87 -8.05 -22.62
N THR A 408 1.18 -8.22 -21.50
CA THR A 408 0.08 -9.18 -21.39
C THR A 408 -1.15 -8.67 -22.15
N ARG A 409 -1.91 -9.59 -22.76
CA ARG A 409 -3.18 -9.29 -23.45
C ARG A 409 -4.40 -9.29 -22.52
N GLU A 410 -4.16 -9.41 -21.22
CA GLU A 410 -5.21 -9.41 -20.19
C GLU A 410 -5.49 -8.00 -19.66
N VAL A 411 -4.70 -7.01 -20.06
CA VAL A 411 -4.90 -5.61 -19.66
C VAL A 411 -6.07 -5.00 -20.43
N THR A 412 -7.07 -4.52 -19.69
CA THR A 412 -8.18 -3.75 -20.25
C THR A 412 -8.01 -2.28 -19.90
N ILE A 413 -7.98 -1.41 -20.91
CA ILE A 413 -7.93 0.05 -20.70
C ILE A 413 -9.30 0.64 -21.04
N ILE A 414 -9.96 1.21 -20.04
CA ILE A 414 -11.22 1.94 -20.23
C ILE A 414 -10.88 3.42 -20.28
N ARG A 415 -11.13 4.05 -21.42
CA ARG A 415 -10.99 5.50 -21.61
C ARG A 415 -12.36 6.11 -21.64
N ASN A 416 -12.62 7.02 -20.71
CA ASN A 416 -13.83 7.83 -20.77
C ASN A 416 -13.57 9.02 -21.67
N ASP A 417 -14.46 9.21 -22.63
CA ASP A 417 -14.62 10.48 -23.29
C ASP A 417 -15.46 11.38 -22.37
N PHE A 418 -14.83 12.42 -21.83
CA PHE A 418 -15.47 13.34 -20.89
C PHE A 418 -16.45 14.31 -21.57
N GLU A 419 -16.44 14.40 -22.90
CA GLU A 419 -17.37 15.24 -23.66
C GLU A 419 -18.63 14.46 -24.04
N THR A 420 -18.48 13.20 -24.46
CA THR A 420 -19.60 12.34 -24.86
C THR A 420 -20.16 11.50 -23.70
N MET A 421 -19.44 11.44 -22.58
CA MET A 421 -19.69 10.52 -21.46
C MET A 421 -19.68 9.04 -21.88
N GLU A 422 -19.08 8.71 -23.02
CA GLU A 422 -18.94 7.33 -23.50
C GLU A 422 -17.65 6.70 -23.00
N ALA A 423 -17.70 5.42 -22.66
CA ALA A 423 -16.52 4.62 -22.31
C ALA A 423 -16.03 3.86 -23.55
N ALA A 424 -14.88 4.23 -24.07
CA ALA A 424 -14.15 3.45 -25.06
C ALA A 424 -13.31 2.39 -24.35
N VAL A 425 -13.67 1.11 -24.53
CA VAL A 425 -12.83 0.00 -24.10
C VAL A 425 -11.80 -0.27 -25.18
N VAL A 426 -10.54 -0.03 -24.87
CA VAL A 426 -9.42 -0.52 -25.69
C VAL A 426 -9.13 -1.95 -25.22
N ASP A 427 -9.74 -2.91 -25.90
CA ASP A 427 -9.50 -4.34 -25.70
C ASP A 427 -8.16 -4.72 -26.36
N THR A 428 -7.27 -5.34 -25.59
CA THR A 428 -5.93 -5.76 -26.05
C THR A 428 -5.91 -7.18 -26.63
N GLY A 429 -7.08 -7.82 -26.79
CA GLY A 429 -7.25 -8.99 -27.66
C GLY A 429 -7.64 -10.29 -26.96
N MET A 430 -8.30 -10.26 -25.81
CA MET A 430 -8.90 -11.46 -25.19
C MET A 430 -10.43 -11.34 -25.12
N MET A 431 -11.10 -11.56 -26.26
CA MET A 431 -12.52 -11.94 -26.24
C MET A 431 -12.62 -13.46 -26.01
N ALA A 432 -12.55 -13.91 -24.76
CA ALA A 432 -13.00 -15.26 -24.43
C ALA A 432 -14.53 -15.35 -24.63
N PRO A 433 -15.07 -16.46 -25.16
CA PRO A 433 -16.51 -16.72 -25.11
C PRO A 433 -16.96 -16.69 -23.65
N ARG A 434 -17.80 -15.73 -23.29
CA ARG A 434 -18.18 -15.48 -21.87
C ARG A 434 -19.07 -16.56 -21.27
N ASP A 435 -19.65 -17.44 -22.09
CA ASP A 435 -20.82 -18.25 -21.70
C ASP A 435 -20.62 -19.77 -21.86
N CYS A 436 -19.39 -20.29 -21.83
CA CYS A 436 -19.17 -21.73 -21.82
C CYS A 436 -18.66 -22.22 -20.45
N VAL A 437 -19.41 -23.14 -19.84
CA VAL A 437 -18.97 -23.87 -18.65
C VAL A 437 -18.37 -25.20 -19.13
N PRO A 438 -17.07 -25.47 -18.93
CA PRO A 438 -16.49 -26.76 -19.28
C PRO A 438 -17.11 -27.85 -18.40
N HIS A 439 -17.38 -29.02 -18.99
CA HIS A 439 -17.77 -30.19 -18.20
C HIS A 439 -16.55 -30.64 -17.39
N ALA A 440 -16.45 -30.21 -16.14
CA ALA A 440 -15.41 -30.66 -15.24
C ALA A 440 -15.54 -32.18 -15.05
N GLY A 441 -14.46 -32.92 -15.29
CA GLY A 441 -14.39 -34.34 -14.95
C GLY A 441 -14.50 -34.51 -13.43
N LEU A 442 -15.08 -35.63 -12.98
CA LEU A 442 -15.02 -36.03 -11.59
C LEU A 442 -13.56 -36.21 -11.18
N THR A 443 -13.13 -35.53 -10.11
CA THR A 443 -11.83 -35.77 -9.49
C THR A 443 -11.83 -37.18 -8.91
N ALA A 444 -11.13 -38.11 -9.57
CA ALA A 444 -10.97 -39.47 -9.08
C ALA A 444 -9.82 -39.51 -8.07
N HIS A 445 -10.10 -39.90 -6.84
CA HIS A 445 -9.08 -40.31 -5.88
C HIS A 445 -8.94 -41.83 -5.99
N ALA A 446 -7.74 -42.31 -6.30
CA ALA A 446 -7.45 -43.73 -6.11
C ALA A 446 -7.45 -43.97 -4.59
N ALA A 447 -8.55 -44.49 -4.04
CA ALA A 447 -8.49 -45.10 -2.72
C ALA A 447 -7.53 -46.28 -2.86
N VAL A 448 -6.28 -46.08 -2.44
CA VAL A 448 -5.41 -47.21 -2.15
C VAL A 448 -6.06 -47.84 -0.93
N ASP A 449 -6.68 -49.02 -1.11
CA ASP A 449 -7.21 -49.80 -0.01
C ASP A 449 -6.11 -49.86 1.07
N SER A 450 -6.47 -49.33 2.24
CA SER A 450 -5.62 -49.26 3.41
C SER A 450 -4.95 -50.60 3.66
N PHE A 451 -3.65 -50.57 3.95
CA PHE A 451 -2.93 -51.67 4.58
C PHE A 451 -3.82 -52.34 5.64
N ASP A 452 -4.23 -53.58 5.38
CA ASP A 452 -4.76 -54.46 6.41
C ASP A 452 -3.67 -54.59 7.48
N SER A 453 -3.96 -54.07 8.68
CA SER A 453 -3.16 -54.30 9.87
C SER A 453 -3.12 -55.81 10.14
N PRO A 454 -1.94 -56.47 10.18
CA PRO A 454 -1.84 -57.85 10.59
C PRO A 454 -1.91 -57.89 12.13
N THR A 455 -3.10 -57.71 12.70
CA THR A 455 -3.30 -57.81 14.16
C THR A 455 -4.28 -58.89 14.59
N ASP A 456 -4.80 -59.71 13.67
CA ASP A 456 -5.77 -60.77 14.02
C ASP A 456 -5.19 -62.19 14.15
N ASP A 457 -3.87 -62.37 14.11
CA ASP A 457 -3.22 -63.69 14.29
C ASP A 457 -2.24 -63.74 15.48
N TYR A 458 -2.73 -63.41 16.68
CA TYR A 458 -2.21 -64.00 17.92
C TYR A 458 -3.37 -64.31 18.87
N LYS A 459 -3.85 -65.56 18.81
CA LYS A 459 -4.62 -66.21 19.88
C LYS A 459 -3.71 -66.72 20.99
#